data_AF-A0A3E0P5K4-F1
#
_entry.id   AF-A0A3E0P5K4-F1
#
_cell.length_a   1.000
_cell.length_b   1.000
_cell.length_c   1.000
_cell.angle_alpha   90.00
_cell.angle_beta   90.00
_cell.angle_gamma   90.00
#
_symmetry.space_group_name_H-M   'P 1'
#
loop_
_entity.id
_entity.type
_entity.pdbx_description
1 polymer ?
#
loop_
_entity_poly.entity_id
_entity_poly.type
_entity_poly.pdbx_seq_one_letter_code
_entity_poly.pdbx_strand_id
1 'polypeptide(L)'
;MKLRTLLVPALAAAALAATTMAASAFDETHHGHNARYRAALRPWHGRYYNVQYGQAVSVVVPPTAELTTDYGWGSVSSRMTRIDHQFQRPWPGPPGAGWRPYGFMPTPGWPSDTRQFGYYYIRGPW
;
A
#
# COMPACT_ATOMS: atom_id res chain seq x y z
N MET A 1 -15.11 -34.45 40.67
CA MET A 1 -13.73 -34.13 40.20
C MET A 1 -13.57 -33.95 38.68
N LYS A 2 -14.62 -34.14 37.83
CA LYS A 2 -14.47 -34.09 36.36
C LYS A 2 -14.64 -32.70 35.71
N LEU A 3 -15.24 -31.73 36.41
CA LEU A 3 -15.52 -30.40 35.85
C LEU A 3 -14.25 -29.51 35.79
N ARG A 4 -13.39 -29.59 36.80
CA ARG A 4 -12.12 -28.84 36.85
C ARG A 4 -11.10 -29.33 35.81
N THR A 5 -11.10 -30.63 35.51
CA THR A 5 -10.20 -31.22 34.50
C THR A 5 -10.61 -30.92 33.06
N LEU A 6 -11.87 -30.56 32.80
CA LEU A 6 -12.35 -30.14 31.48
C LEU A 6 -12.27 -28.61 31.27
N LEU A 7 -12.32 -27.83 32.34
CA LEU A 7 -12.23 -26.37 32.27
C LEU A 7 -10.84 -25.88 31.83
N VAL A 8 -9.77 -26.54 32.29
CA VAL A 8 -8.38 -26.16 31.95
C VAL A 8 -8.08 -26.27 30.44
N PRO A 9 -8.36 -27.40 29.75
CA PRO A 9 -8.12 -27.48 28.31
C PRO A 9 -9.05 -26.56 27.51
N ALA A 10 -10.28 -26.34 27.96
CA ALA A 10 -11.21 -25.40 27.31
C ALA A 10 -10.73 -23.96 27.41
N LEU A 11 -10.21 -23.53 28.55
CA LEU A 11 -9.62 -22.20 28.72
C LEU A 11 -8.34 -22.04 27.89
N ALA A 12 -7.51 -23.08 27.83
CA ALA A 12 -6.29 -23.07 27.01
C ALA A 12 -6.61 -22.99 25.51
N ALA A 13 -7.63 -23.71 25.03
CA ALA A 13 -8.10 -23.62 23.65
C ALA A 13 -8.70 -22.24 23.33
N ALA A 14 -9.46 -21.64 24.25
CA ALA A 14 -9.98 -20.29 24.10
C ALA A 14 -8.86 -19.23 24.07
N ALA A 15 -7.84 -19.39 24.91
CA ALA A 15 -6.67 -18.50 24.91
C ALA A 15 -5.84 -18.63 23.62
N LEU A 16 -5.70 -19.85 23.08
CA LEU A 16 -5.03 -20.08 21.79
C LEU A 16 -5.82 -19.53 20.60
N ALA A 17 -7.15 -19.59 20.65
CA ALA A 17 -8.00 -18.98 19.64
C ALA A 17 -7.91 -17.44 19.69
N ALA A 18 -7.86 -16.85 20.89
CA ALA A 18 -7.75 -15.41 21.07
C ALA A 18 -6.41 -14.82 20.56
N THR A 19 -5.30 -15.55 20.65
CA THR A 19 -3.99 -15.07 20.15
C THR A 19 -3.87 -15.04 18.63
N THR A 20 -4.71 -15.78 17.90
CA THR A 20 -4.73 -15.72 16.42
C THR A 20 -5.40 -14.46 15.86
N MET A 21 -6.09 -13.68 16.69
CA MET A 21 -6.79 -12.45 16.28
C MET A 21 -5.87 -11.20 16.30
N ALA A 22 -4.59 -11.32 16.67
CA ALA A 22 -3.68 -10.19 16.79
C ALA A 22 -2.99 -9.76 15.48
N ALA A 23 -3.32 -10.36 14.33
CA ALA A 23 -2.67 -10.07 13.04
C ALA A 23 -3.44 -9.07 12.14
N SER A 24 -4.52 -8.44 12.61
CA SER A 24 -5.31 -7.48 11.83
C SER A 24 -5.39 -6.08 12.46
N ALA A 25 -4.37 -5.69 13.22
CA ALA A 25 -4.48 -4.58 14.17
C ALA A 25 -4.33 -3.15 13.60
N PHE A 26 -4.25 -2.93 12.28
CA PHE A 26 -4.10 -1.56 11.74
C PHE A 26 -4.80 -1.28 10.38
N ASP A 27 -5.74 -2.13 9.93
CA ASP A 27 -6.54 -1.87 8.71
C ASP A 27 -7.61 -0.74 8.91
N GLU A 28 -7.75 -0.22 10.14
CA GLU A 28 -8.86 0.68 10.55
C GLU A 28 -8.45 2.13 10.87
N THR A 29 -7.48 2.69 10.15
CA THR A 29 -7.36 4.16 10.19
C THR A 29 -8.44 4.81 9.31
N HIS A 30 -8.83 6.06 9.60
CA HIS A 30 -9.91 6.75 8.89
C HIS A 30 -9.74 6.74 7.36
N HIS A 31 -8.49 6.78 6.89
CA HIS A 31 -8.14 6.66 5.47
C HIS A 31 -7.89 5.22 5.00
N GLY A 32 -7.51 4.31 5.92
CA GLY A 32 -7.29 2.88 5.69
C GLY A 32 -8.55 2.13 5.28
N HIS A 33 -9.70 2.39 5.93
CA HIS A 33 -10.97 1.71 5.63
C HIS A 33 -11.37 1.82 4.15
N ASN A 34 -11.19 3.00 3.55
CA ASN A 34 -11.48 3.25 2.14
C ASN A 34 -10.32 2.89 1.19
N ALA A 35 -9.11 2.68 1.72
CA ALA A 35 -7.92 2.40 0.93
C ALA A 35 -8.02 1.03 0.26
N ARG A 36 -8.45 0.00 1.00
CA ARG A 36 -8.58 -1.37 0.50
C ARG A 36 -9.54 -1.49 -0.67
N TYR A 37 -10.75 -0.91 -0.55
CA TYR A 37 -11.73 -0.90 -1.64
C TYR A 37 -11.19 -0.22 -2.90
N ARG A 38 -10.49 0.89 -2.74
CA ARG A 38 -9.93 1.65 -3.86
C ARG A 38 -8.70 1.00 -4.49
N ALA A 39 -7.88 0.34 -3.68
CA ALA A 39 -6.75 -0.45 -4.16
C ALA A 39 -7.23 -1.60 -5.07
N ALA A 40 -8.41 -2.16 -4.82
CA ALA A 40 -9.03 -3.17 -5.68
C ALA A 40 -9.55 -2.62 -7.02
N LEU A 41 -9.92 -1.33 -7.08
CA LEU A 41 -10.54 -0.71 -8.26
C LEU A 41 -9.57 0.14 -9.11
N ARG A 42 -8.40 0.49 -8.57
CA ARG A 42 -7.46 1.41 -9.21
C ARG A 42 -6.06 0.82 -9.27
N PRO A 43 -5.27 1.15 -10.30
CA PRO A 43 -3.85 0.79 -10.32
C PRO A 43 -3.10 1.50 -9.17
N TRP A 44 -1.98 0.91 -8.74
CA TRP A 44 -1.10 1.48 -7.70
C TRP A 44 -0.25 2.65 -8.20
N HIS A 45 -0.12 2.79 -9.51
CA HIS A 45 0.69 3.80 -10.17
C HIS A 45 -0.18 4.86 -10.88
N GLY A 46 0.44 6.00 -11.19
CA GLY A 46 -0.11 7.00 -12.10
C GLY A 46 0.17 6.70 -13.58
N ARG A 47 0.13 7.75 -14.41
CA ARG A 47 0.30 7.64 -15.88
C ARG A 47 1.75 7.85 -16.35
N TYR A 48 2.66 8.29 -15.48
CA TYR A 48 4.03 8.62 -15.87
C TYR A 48 4.98 7.49 -15.51
N TYR A 49 6.00 7.29 -16.35
CA TYR A 49 7.08 6.35 -16.08
C TYR A 49 8.33 7.08 -15.60
N ASN A 50 9.19 6.37 -14.86
CA ASN A 50 10.48 6.89 -14.48
C ASN A 50 11.48 6.75 -15.63
N VAL A 51 12.16 7.84 -15.98
CA VAL A 51 13.07 7.91 -17.14
C VAL A 51 14.23 6.91 -17.10
N GLN A 52 14.68 6.50 -15.91
CA GLN A 52 15.79 5.55 -15.76
C GLN A 52 15.34 4.12 -16.05
N TYR A 53 14.11 3.76 -15.68
CA TYR A 53 13.63 2.38 -15.76
C TYR A 53 12.61 2.13 -16.88
N GLY A 54 12.09 3.19 -17.52
CA GLY A 54 11.06 3.07 -18.56
C GLY A 54 9.71 2.55 -18.04
N GLN A 55 9.49 2.53 -16.73
CA GLN A 55 8.29 2.04 -16.06
C GLN A 55 7.96 2.86 -14.82
N ALA A 56 6.75 2.72 -14.27
CA ALA A 56 6.42 3.31 -12.98
C ALA A 56 7.23 2.63 -11.87
N VAL A 57 7.75 3.41 -10.94
CA VAL A 57 8.57 2.93 -9.83
C VAL A 57 7.78 3.04 -8.53
N SER A 58 7.66 1.92 -7.83
CA SER A 58 7.06 1.87 -6.50
C SER A 58 8.05 2.32 -5.43
N VAL A 59 7.66 3.27 -4.59
CA VAL A 59 8.41 3.68 -3.39
C VAL A 59 7.70 3.11 -2.16
N VAL A 60 8.35 2.20 -1.46
CA VAL A 60 7.76 1.57 -0.28
C VAL A 60 7.88 2.51 0.93
N VAL A 61 6.75 2.78 1.58
CA VAL A 61 6.66 3.56 2.82
C VAL A 61 6.25 2.67 3.99
N PRO A 62 6.44 3.12 5.24
CA PRO A 62 5.95 2.40 6.41
C PRO A 62 4.45 2.07 6.28
N PRO A 63 3.99 0.95 6.85
CA PRO A 63 2.58 0.55 6.78
C PRO A 63 1.63 1.57 7.41
N THR A 64 2.13 2.40 8.33
CA THR A 64 1.41 3.50 9.00
C THR A 64 1.23 4.76 8.16
N ALA A 65 1.90 4.90 7.01
CA ALA A 65 1.85 6.12 6.21
C ALA A 65 0.61 6.15 5.30
N GLU A 66 -0.32 7.07 5.55
CA GLU A 66 -1.60 7.15 4.81
C GLU A 66 -1.61 8.14 3.66
N LEU A 67 -0.79 9.18 3.75
CA LEU A 67 -0.81 10.32 2.84
C LEU A 67 0.59 10.59 2.32
N THR A 68 0.67 11.06 1.08
CA THR A 68 1.88 11.62 0.47
C THR A 68 1.61 13.06 0.08
N THR A 69 2.66 13.87 0.10
CA THR A 69 2.64 15.25 -0.38
C THR A 69 3.28 15.30 -1.76
N ASP A 70 2.50 15.68 -2.75
CA ASP A 70 3.01 15.97 -4.09
C ASP A 70 3.28 17.47 -4.20
N TYR A 71 4.51 17.83 -4.55
CA TYR A 71 4.94 19.22 -4.67
C TYR A 71 4.79 19.68 -6.12
N GLY A 72 4.11 20.80 -6.33
CA GLY A 72 3.94 21.44 -7.63
C GLY A 72 4.89 22.61 -7.85
N TRP A 73 5.30 22.80 -9.10
CA TRP A 73 6.05 23.96 -9.56
C TRP A 73 5.09 25.05 -10.05
N GLY A 74 5.23 26.27 -9.53
CA GLY A 74 4.32 27.39 -9.78
C GLY A 74 3.62 27.87 -8.52
N SER A 75 2.53 28.63 -8.67
CA SER A 75 1.84 29.25 -7.53
C SER A 75 1.22 28.20 -6.61
N VAL A 76 1.77 28.08 -5.40
CA VAL A 76 1.34 27.29 -4.22
C VAL A 76 0.43 26.10 -4.57
N SER A 77 0.99 25.06 -5.19
CA SER A 77 0.24 23.84 -5.49
C SER A 77 0.93 22.63 -4.89
N SER A 78 0.92 22.52 -3.57
CA SER A 78 1.18 21.24 -2.90
C SER A 78 -0.17 20.56 -2.67
N ARG A 79 -0.29 19.29 -3.06
CA ARG A 79 -1.49 18.49 -2.79
C ARG A 79 -1.14 17.29 -1.93
N MET A 80 -2.02 16.98 -0.99
CA MET A 80 -1.95 15.72 -0.26
C MET A 80 -2.78 14.68 -1.00
N THR A 81 -2.19 13.53 -1.29
CA THR A 81 -2.89 12.38 -1.89
C THR A 81 -2.75 11.15 -1.01
N ARG A 82 -3.74 10.26 -1.07
CA ARG A 82 -3.78 9.06 -0.24
C ARG A 82 -2.99 7.91 -0.85
N ILE A 83 -2.35 7.12 0.00
CA ILE A 83 -1.61 5.92 -0.34
C ILE A 83 -2.52 4.71 -0.13
N ASP A 84 -3.24 4.34 -1.19
CA ASP A 84 -4.27 3.31 -1.12
C ASP A 84 -3.69 1.90 -0.99
N HIS A 85 -2.71 1.58 -1.84
CA HIS A 85 -2.19 0.23 -1.99
C HIS A 85 -1.26 -0.16 -0.85
N GLN A 86 -1.54 -1.32 -0.25
CA GLN A 86 -0.70 -1.98 0.74
C GLN A 86 -0.46 -3.41 0.29
N PHE A 87 0.81 -3.82 0.22
CA PHE A 87 1.17 -5.15 -0.25
C PHE A 87 1.83 -5.95 0.87
N GLN A 88 1.34 -7.17 1.09
CA GLN A 88 2.00 -8.17 1.92
C GLN A 88 2.99 -8.97 1.07
N ARG A 89 4.08 -9.46 1.66
CA ARG A 89 5.08 -10.25 0.93
C ARG A 89 4.70 -11.74 0.96
N PRO A 90 4.20 -12.28 -0.15
CA PRO A 90 4.88 -13.41 -0.78
C PRO A 90 5.06 -13.15 -2.29
N TRP A 91 6.30 -13.07 -2.71
CA TRP A 91 6.76 -12.72 -4.06
C TRP A 91 6.27 -13.74 -5.14
N PRO A 92 5.44 -13.36 -6.13
CA PRO A 92 4.88 -14.29 -7.12
C PRO A 92 5.65 -14.39 -8.45
N GLY A 93 6.83 -13.79 -8.60
CA GLY A 93 7.62 -13.89 -9.83
C GLY A 93 8.31 -12.59 -10.25
N PRO A 94 9.05 -12.60 -11.37
CA PRO A 94 9.95 -11.52 -11.78
C PRO A 94 9.25 -10.15 -11.85
N PRO A 95 9.94 -9.07 -11.43
CA PRO A 95 9.37 -7.72 -11.47
C PRO A 95 9.10 -7.36 -12.93
N GLY A 96 7.84 -7.07 -13.25
CA GLY A 96 7.43 -6.68 -14.61
C GLY A 96 6.68 -7.75 -15.41
N ALA A 97 6.29 -8.89 -14.81
CA ALA A 97 5.39 -9.86 -15.44
C ALA A 97 3.99 -9.23 -15.70
N GLY A 98 3.83 -8.58 -16.86
CA GLY A 98 2.62 -7.87 -17.28
C GLY A 98 2.83 -6.40 -17.63
N TRP A 99 4.03 -5.85 -17.44
CA TRP A 99 4.31 -4.45 -17.73
C TRP A 99 4.56 -4.21 -19.22
N ARG A 100 3.53 -3.73 -19.91
CA ARG A 100 3.64 -3.20 -21.27
C ARG A 100 3.97 -1.71 -21.21
N PRO A 101 5.09 -1.24 -21.80
CA PRO A 101 5.44 0.19 -21.85
C PRO A 101 4.45 1.03 -22.68
N TYR A 102 3.58 0.38 -23.45
CA TYR A 102 2.56 1.01 -24.29
C TYR A 102 1.41 1.58 -23.44
N GLY A 103 1.62 2.76 -22.84
CA GLY A 103 0.57 3.49 -22.12
C GLY A 103 1.06 4.55 -21.13
N PHE A 104 2.34 4.55 -20.79
CA PHE A 104 2.90 5.54 -19.88
C PHE A 104 3.47 6.74 -20.62
N MET A 105 3.32 7.91 -20.00
CA MET A 105 3.85 9.16 -20.49
C MET A 105 5.25 9.40 -19.94
N PRO A 106 6.20 9.91 -20.74
CA PRO A 106 7.46 10.41 -20.22
C PRO A 106 7.21 11.60 -19.29
N THR A 107 8.16 11.86 -18.38
CA THR A 107 8.23 13.15 -17.69
C THR A 107 8.24 14.27 -18.74
N PRO A 108 7.31 15.26 -18.67
CA PRO A 108 7.33 16.41 -19.57
C PRO A 108 8.63 17.21 -19.40
N GLY A 109 9.04 17.93 -20.44
CA GLY A 109 10.22 18.81 -20.37
C GLY A 109 10.09 19.91 -19.30
N TRP A 110 8.86 20.35 -19.03
CA TRP A 110 8.52 21.26 -17.94
C TRP A 110 7.49 20.60 -17.03
N PRO A 111 7.92 19.86 -16.01
CA PRO A 111 7.00 19.18 -15.13
C PRO A 111 6.23 20.19 -14.26
N SER A 112 4.94 19.94 -14.04
CA SER A 112 4.10 20.71 -13.14
C SER A 112 4.17 20.22 -11.70
N ASP A 113 4.46 18.93 -11.47
CA ASP A 113 4.55 18.36 -10.12
C ASP A 113 5.47 17.12 -10.03
N THR A 114 5.73 16.68 -8.80
CA THR A 114 6.59 15.53 -8.51
C THR A 114 6.04 14.17 -8.98
N ARG A 115 4.74 14.02 -9.27
CA ARG A 115 4.17 12.75 -9.75
C ARG A 115 4.51 12.46 -11.20
N GLN A 116 4.95 13.47 -11.94
CA GLN A 116 5.34 13.32 -13.34
C GLN A 116 6.69 12.62 -13.52
N PHE A 117 7.46 12.41 -12.44
CA PHE A 117 8.71 11.64 -12.46
C PHE A 117 8.51 10.12 -12.36
N GLY A 118 7.26 9.65 -12.26
CA GLY A 118 6.93 8.23 -12.27
C GLY A 118 7.23 7.47 -10.98
N TYR A 119 7.45 8.16 -9.87
CA TYR A 119 7.52 7.55 -8.53
C TYR A 119 6.14 7.53 -7.88
N TYR A 120 5.72 6.38 -7.36
CA TYR A 120 4.44 6.20 -6.69
C TYR A 120 4.60 5.45 -5.37
N TYR A 121 4.08 6.04 -4.31
CA TYR A 121 4.20 5.48 -2.96
C TYR A 121 3.22 4.32 -2.75
N ILE A 122 3.69 3.26 -2.11
CA ILE A 122 2.91 2.08 -1.70
C ILE A 122 3.26 1.73 -0.25
N ARG A 123 2.29 1.24 0.52
CA ARG A 123 2.53 0.83 1.91
C ARG A 123 3.13 -0.56 1.97
N GLY A 124 4.13 -0.72 2.84
CA GLY A 124 4.71 -2.02 3.19
C GLY A 124 3.77 -2.91 4.02
N PRO A 125 4.16 -4.17 4.26
CA PRO A 125 3.47 -5.04 5.20
C PRO A 125 3.53 -4.50 6.63
N TRP A 126 2.54 -4.87 7.44
CA TRP A 126 2.57 -4.73 8.89
C TRP A 126 3.54 -5.75 9.51
#